data_AF-A0A3T1D7Q0-F1
#
_entry.id   AF-A0A3T1D7Q0-F1
#
_cell.length_a   1.000
_cell.length_b   1.000
_cell.length_c   1.000
_cell.angle_alpha   90.00
_cell.angle_beta   90.00
_cell.angle_gamma   90.00
#
_symmetry.space_group_name_H-M   'P 1'
#
loop_
_entity.id
_entity.type
_entity.pdbx_description
1 polymer ?
#
loop_
_entity_poly.entity_id
_entity_poly.type
_entity_poly.pdbx_seq_one_letter_code
_entity_poly.pdbx_strand_id
1 'polypeptide(L)'
;MNKDSKPSWYDELSKQPFGRPQWSIEQQGSDLLRSFSHPIRTGRKIRRLSIQLASLTLLTSLIIVIVVLTRPGENTNNIGIREDQSWNAHNDYSINGVVQWEVFPGGDHLIAGKPAGARWLINKPIAELLDHKVKIVAYHQDTGMVLEELPEMIITEHTAIEINRLVVSVGGAVTKTQFVSEMAMPLAGKWLFQMELDGAPFGEVVLNVQDGE
;
A
#
# COMPACT_ATOMS: atom_id res chain seq x y z
N MET A 1 -34.23 -43.23 19.76
CA MET A 1 -33.89 -42.65 21.09
C MET A 1 -32.79 -43.52 21.71
N ASN A 2 -31.59 -42.95 21.91
CA ASN A 2 -30.43 -43.37 22.73
C ASN A 2 -29.15 -42.84 22.05
N LYS A 3 -28.84 -41.54 22.25
CA LYS A 3 -27.95 -40.97 23.29
C LYS A 3 -26.46 -41.22 22.99
N ASP A 4 -25.89 -40.28 22.24
CA ASP A 4 -24.58 -39.64 22.42
C ASP A 4 -23.66 -40.27 23.49
N SER A 5 -23.01 -41.38 23.17
CA SER A 5 -21.85 -41.83 23.95
C SER A 5 -20.61 -41.13 23.42
N LYS A 6 -20.10 -40.17 24.19
CA LYS A 6 -18.82 -39.54 23.89
C LYS A 6 -17.72 -40.62 23.89
N PRO A 7 -16.79 -40.61 22.93
CA PRO A 7 -15.72 -41.60 22.85
C PRO A 7 -14.71 -41.43 24.02
N SER A 8 -14.14 -42.54 24.48
CA SER A 8 -13.38 -42.64 25.75
C SER A 8 -12.16 -41.72 25.85
N TRP A 9 -11.59 -41.30 24.72
CA TRP A 9 -10.45 -40.37 24.68
C TRP A 9 -10.84 -38.95 25.15
N TYR A 10 -12.12 -38.60 25.10
CA TYR A 10 -12.61 -37.30 25.58
C TYR A 10 -12.40 -37.14 27.09
N ASP A 11 -12.51 -38.23 27.85
CA ASP A 11 -12.29 -38.24 29.29
C ASP A 11 -10.79 -38.22 29.66
N GLU A 12 -9.90 -38.57 28.73
CA GLU A 12 -8.45 -38.52 28.94
C GLU A 12 -7.91 -37.09 28.78
N LEU A 13 -8.45 -36.30 27.85
CA LEU A 13 -8.03 -34.90 27.65
C LEU A 13 -8.49 -33.94 28.75
N SER A 14 -9.54 -34.28 29.49
CA SER A 14 -9.99 -33.48 30.62
C SER A 14 -9.13 -33.64 31.88
N LYS A 15 -8.22 -34.63 31.90
CA LYS A 15 -7.27 -34.80 33.00
C LYS A 15 -6.10 -33.86 32.78
N GLN A 16 -5.98 -32.88 33.66
CA GLN A 16 -4.87 -31.93 33.68
C GLN A 16 -3.54 -32.70 33.79
N PRO A 17 -2.64 -32.63 32.79
CA PRO A 17 -1.47 -33.52 32.71
C PRO A 17 -0.42 -33.27 33.79
N PHE A 18 -0.53 -32.15 34.52
CA PHE A 18 0.41 -31.76 35.57
C PHE A 18 -0.37 -31.50 36.86
N GLY A 19 -0.14 -32.34 37.88
CA GLY A 19 -0.88 -32.31 39.16
C GLY A 19 -0.64 -31.07 40.02
N ARG A 20 0.27 -30.15 39.63
CA ARG A 20 0.55 -28.87 40.29
C ARG A 20 1.00 -27.84 39.26
N PRO A 21 0.62 -26.55 39.36
CA PRO A 21 1.20 -25.49 38.54
C PRO A 21 2.70 -25.38 38.84
N GLN A 22 3.55 -25.52 37.81
CA GLN A 22 5.01 -25.53 37.94
C GLN A 22 5.62 -24.13 38.18
N TRP A 23 4.80 -23.08 38.17
CA TRP A 23 5.21 -21.72 38.49
C TRP A 23 4.25 -21.14 39.53
N SER A 24 4.67 -21.06 40.79
CA SER A 24 4.00 -20.17 41.73
C SER A 24 4.46 -18.74 41.44
N ILE A 25 3.52 -17.80 41.44
CA ILE A 25 3.78 -16.37 41.23
C ILE A 25 4.82 -15.84 42.24
N GLU A 26 4.90 -16.47 43.41
CA GLU A 26 5.87 -16.16 44.47
C GLU A 26 7.32 -16.47 44.06
N GLN A 27 7.57 -17.51 43.25
CA GLN A 27 8.93 -17.84 42.80
C GLN A 27 9.45 -16.85 41.73
N GLN A 28 8.59 -16.40 40.82
CA GLN A 28 8.95 -15.44 39.76
C GLN A 28 9.38 -14.07 40.30
N GLY A 29 8.81 -13.62 41.42
CA GLY A 29 9.17 -12.34 42.04
C GLY A 29 10.57 -12.35 42.68
N SER A 30 10.98 -13.47 43.26
CA SER A 30 12.25 -13.58 43.99
C SER A 30 13.48 -13.62 43.08
N ASP A 31 13.37 -14.25 41.91
CA ASP A 31 14.46 -14.30 40.93
C ASP A 31 14.66 -12.96 40.21
N LEU A 32 13.57 -12.23 39.94
CA LEU A 32 13.65 -10.88 39.37
C LEU A 32 14.38 -9.90 40.30
N LEU A 33 14.09 -9.94 41.60
CA LEU A 33 14.73 -9.04 42.57
C LEU A 33 16.22 -9.33 42.80
N ARG A 34 16.68 -10.57 42.56
CA ARG A 34 18.11 -10.94 42.63
C ARG A 34 18.94 -10.35 41.49
N SER A 35 18.34 -10.11 40.32
CA SER A 35 19.05 -9.57 39.15
C SER A 35 19.48 -8.10 39.29
N PHE A 36 18.89 -7.34 40.23
CA PHE A 36 19.14 -5.90 40.39
C PHE A 36 20.18 -5.54 41.46
N SER A 37 20.80 -6.50 42.14
CA SER A 37 21.60 -6.24 43.36
C SER A 37 23.09 -6.57 43.27
N HIS A 38 23.70 -6.44 42.09
CA HIS A 38 25.16 -6.46 41.95
C HIS A 38 25.75 -5.06 41.78
N PRO A 39 26.36 -4.45 42.82
CA PRO A 39 27.15 -3.24 42.64
C PRO A 39 28.43 -3.57 41.86
N ILE A 40 28.48 -3.15 40.60
CA ILE A 40 29.65 -3.31 39.75
C ILE A 40 30.79 -2.44 40.32
N ARG A 41 31.72 -3.09 41.02
CA ARG A 41 32.93 -2.47 41.58
C ARG A 41 33.94 -2.24 40.44
N THR A 42 33.76 -1.16 39.67
CA THR A 42 34.70 -0.81 38.60
C THR A 42 35.88 0.01 39.15
N GLY A 43 37.06 -0.59 39.04
CA GLY A 43 38.34 0.02 39.40
C GLY A 43 38.67 1.25 38.55
N ARG A 44 39.40 2.19 39.17
CA ARG A 44 39.81 3.54 38.71
C ARG A 44 40.56 3.65 37.36
N LYS A 45 40.56 2.63 36.49
CA LYS A 45 41.27 2.67 35.19
C LYS A 45 40.36 2.90 33.96
N ILE A 46 39.03 2.94 34.09
CA ILE A 46 38.09 3.06 32.94
C ILE A 46 37.77 4.52 32.56
N ARG A 47 38.14 5.50 33.39
CA ARG A 47 37.74 6.91 33.23
C ARG A 47 38.26 7.60 31.95
N ARG A 48 39.23 7.02 31.23
CA ARG A 48 39.75 7.57 29.96
C ARG A 48 39.11 6.94 28.71
N LEU A 49 38.50 5.75 28.81
CA LEU A 49 37.79 5.10 27.70
C LEU A 49 36.30 5.46 27.68
N SER A 50 35.70 5.79 28.82
CA SER A 50 34.29 6.20 28.90
C SER A 50 33.99 7.56 28.28
N ILE A 51 34.99 8.46 28.20
CA ILE A 51 34.82 9.78 27.56
C ILE A 51 34.77 9.63 26.03
N GLN A 52 35.51 8.69 25.45
CA GLN A 52 35.51 8.44 24.00
C GLN A 52 34.23 7.71 23.52
N LEU A 53 33.63 6.87 24.36
CA LEU A 53 32.35 6.21 24.04
C LEU A 53 31.15 7.15 24.22
N ALA A 54 31.19 8.05 25.19
CA ALA A 54 30.11 9.02 25.42
C ALA A 54 29.97 10.05 24.27
N SER A 55 31.08 10.45 23.63
CA SER A 55 31.03 11.36 22.47
C SER A 55 30.43 10.69 21.23
N LEU A 56 30.68 9.38 21.05
CA LEU A 56 30.14 8.64 19.91
C LEU A 56 28.61 8.47 20.01
N THR A 57 28.08 8.24 21.22
CA THR A 57 26.63 8.12 21.45
C THR A 57 25.87 9.45 21.28
N LEU A 58 26.52 10.59 21.53
CA LEU A 58 25.93 11.91 21.30
C LEU A 58 25.87 12.26 19.80
N LEU A 59 26.88 11.84 19.02
CA LEU A 59 26.88 12.03 17.57
C LEU A 59 25.84 11.13 16.88
N THR A 60 25.70 9.87 17.30
CA THR A 60 24.69 8.97 16.72
C THR A 60 23.27 9.38 17.07
N SER A 61 23.00 9.86 18.29
CA SER A 61 21.66 10.35 18.64
C SER A 61 21.30 11.62 17.86
N LEU A 62 22.25 12.53 17.62
CA LEU A 62 22.03 13.73 16.83
C LEU A 62 21.72 13.39 15.36
N ILE A 63 22.42 12.41 14.78
CA ILE A 63 22.15 11.93 13.41
C ILE A 63 20.75 11.31 13.32
N ILE A 64 20.34 10.51 14.31
CA ILE A 64 18.98 9.93 14.33
C ILE A 64 17.91 11.02 14.41
N VAL A 65 18.11 12.05 15.23
CA VAL A 65 17.16 13.18 15.33
C VAL A 65 17.08 13.96 14.01
N ILE A 66 18.21 14.19 13.34
CA ILE A 66 18.21 14.83 12.01
C ILE A 66 17.46 13.95 11.00
N VAL A 67 17.73 12.65 10.95
CA VAL A 67 17.03 11.73 10.04
C VAL A 67 15.53 11.68 10.33
N VAL A 68 15.10 11.76 11.58
CA VAL A 68 13.67 11.82 11.93
C VAL A 68 13.03 13.16 11.55
N LEU A 69 13.75 14.28 11.70
CA LEU A 69 13.26 15.61 11.33
C LEU A 69 13.27 15.87 9.81
N THR A 70 14.18 15.22 9.06
CA THR A 70 14.24 15.32 7.60
C THR A 70 13.43 14.25 6.89
N ARG A 71 12.82 13.31 7.62
CA ARG A 71 11.78 12.48 7.03
C ARG A 71 10.61 13.40 6.71
N PRO A 72 10.22 13.57 5.43
CA PRO A 72 8.97 14.22 5.12
C PRO A 72 7.90 13.45 5.90
N GLY A 73 7.19 14.15 6.78
CA GLY A 73 6.11 13.54 7.54
C GLY A 73 5.11 12.96 6.54
N GLU A 74 4.93 11.64 6.57
CA GLU A 74 3.78 10.99 5.95
C GLU A 74 2.54 11.45 6.73
N ASN A 75 2.06 12.64 6.39
CA ASN A 75 0.74 13.12 6.74
C ASN A 75 -0.25 12.26 5.98
N THR A 76 -0.75 11.21 6.63
CA THR A 76 -1.72 10.24 6.10
C THR A 76 -3.13 10.80 5.91
N ASN A 77 -3.33 12.11 5.79
CA ASN A 77 -4.66 12.71 5.59
C ASN A 77 -4.72 13.80 4.51
N ASN A 78 -3.68 13.97 3.70
CA ASN A 78 -3.81 14.78 2.49
C ASN A 78 -4.15 13.85 1.33
N ILE A 79 -5.40 13.93 0.87
CA ILE A 79 -5.76 13.68 -0.53
C ILE A 79 -4.97 14.73 -1.32
N GLY A 80 -3.70 14.42 -1.55
CA GLY A 80 -2.69 15.33 -2.08
C GLY A 80 -2.86 15.42 -3.58
N ILE A 81 -3.82 16.22 -4.02
CA ILE A 81 -3.77 16.86 -5.32
C ILE A 81 -2.45 17.63 -5.32
N ARG A 82 -1.45 17.05 -5.97
CA ARG A 82 -0.09 17.58 -6.06
C ARG A 82 -0.17 18.99 -6.65
N GLU A 83 0.42 19.98 -5.97
CA GLU A 83 0.37 21.39 -6.41
C GLU A 83 1.10 21.62 -7.76
N ASP A 84 1.85 20.62 -8.25
CA ASP A 84 2.45 20.55 -9.58
C ASP A 84 1.64 19.76 -10.62
N GLN A 85 0.38 19.38 -10.31
CA GLN A 85 -0.50 18.70 -11.25
C GLN A 85 -0.79 19.58 -12.47
N SER A 86 -0.11 19.27 -13.58
CA SER A 86 -0.47 19.87 -14.84
C SER A 86 -1.81 19.29 -15.28
N TRP A 87 -2.86 20.10 -15.25
CA TRP A 87 -4.19 19.79 -15.81
C TRP A 87 -4.17 19.72 -17.36
N ASN A 88 -3.06 19.33 -17.95
CA ASN A 88 -2.92 19.10 -19.38
C ASN A 88 -3.43 17.71 -19.67
N ALA A 89 -4.32 17.56 -20.65
CA ALA A 89 -4.89 16.25 -20.97
C ALA A 89 -3.79 15.30 -21.46
N HIS A 90 -3.74 14.11 -20.88
CA HIS A 90 -2.82 13.03 -21.24
C HIS A 90 -3.44 11.70 -20.82
N ASN A 91 -3.17 10.67 -21.61
CA ASN A 91 -3.76 9.35 -21.42
C ASN A 91 -2.79 8.36 -20.75
N ASP A 92 -1.55 8.78 -20.49
CA ASP A 92 -0.50 7.94 -19.91
C ASP A 92 0.23 8.64 -18.78
N TYR A 93 0.60 7.87 -17.77
CA TYR A 93 1.48 8.32 -16.71
C TYR A 93 2.85 7.68 -16.90
N SER A 94 3.87 8.52 -16.96
CA SER A 94 5.24 8.11 -17.27
C SER A 94 6.22 8.59 -16.21
N ILE A 95 7.10 7.70 -15.75
CA ILE A 95 8.22 8.03 -14.87
C ILE A 95 9.52 7.88 -15.66
N ASN A 96 10.31 8.95 -15.74
CA ASN A 96 11.56 8.97 -16.52
C ASN A 96 11.37 8.54 -17.98
N GLY A 97 10.24 8.90 -18.59
CA GLY A 97 9.90 8.53 -19.98
C GLY A 97 9.44 7.07 -20.16
N VAL A 98 9.27 6.31 -19.08
CA VAL A 98 8.71 4.95 -19.11
C VAL A 98 7.26 4.99 -18.64
N VAL A 99 6.33 4.67 -19.54
CA VAL A 99 4.90 4.55 -19.25
C VAL A 99 4.69 3.49 -18.17
N GLN A 100 4.07 3.90 -17.07
CA GLN A 100 3.70 3.03 -15.95
C GLN A 100 2.26 2.54 -16.08
N TRP A 101 1.35 3.41 -16.51
CA TRP A 101 0.00 3.02 -16.88
C TRP A 101 -0.61 4.00 -17.89
N GLU A 102 -1.66 3.55 -18.56
CA GLU A 102 -2.37 4.30 -19.58
C GLU A 102 -3.87 3.96 -19.56
N VAL A 103 -4.68 4.90 -20.06
CA VAL A 103 -6.13 4.76 -20.20
C VAL A 103 -6.53 4.92 -21.67
N PHE A 104 -7.46 4.07 -22.10
CA PHE A 104 -8.17 4.20 -23.36
C PHE A 104 -9.67 4.31 -23.08
N PRO A 105 -10.25 5.52 -23.12
CA PRO A 105 -11.70 5.66 -23.09
C PRO A 105 -12.34 4.93 -24.26
N GLY A 106 -13.57 4.44 -24.05
CA GLY A 106 -14.36 3.89 -25.14
C GLY A 106 -14.82 4.99 -26.11
N GLY A 107 -14.52 4.81 -27.40
CA GLY A 107 -14.86 5.78 -28.44
C GLY A 107 -13.80 6.87 -28.64
N ASP A 108 -14.07 7.76 -29.58
CA ASP A 108 -13.13 8.81 -29.98
C ASP A 108 -13.12 9.99 -29.00
N HIS A 109 -14.27 10.25 -28.38
CA HIS A 109 -14.48 11.36 -27.46
C HIS A 109 -15.35 10.91 -26.27
N LEU A 110 -14.94 11.30 -25.06
CA LEU A 110 -15.78 11.17 -23.88
C LEU A 110 -16.81 12.28 -23.86
N ILE A 111 -18.08 11.91 -23.70
CA ILE A 111 -19.20 12.86 -23.68
C ILE A 111 -19.87 12.77 -22.30
N ALA A 112 -20.11 13.92 -21.69
CA ALA A 112 -20.79 14.01 -20.41
C ALA A 112 -22.18 13.37 -20.47
N GLY A 113 -22.54 12.60 -19.44
CA GLY A 113 -23.81 11.89 -19.31
C GLY A 113 -23.97 10.66 -20.21
N LYS A 114 -22.98 10.32 -21.07
CA LYS A 114 -23.02 9.13 -21.93
C LYS A 114 -22.01 8.08 -21.44
N PRO A 115 -22.43 6.84 -21.15
CA PRO A 115 -21.50 5.78 -20.79
C PRO A 115 -20.64 5.42 -22.01
N ALA A 116 -19.33 5.37 -21.80
CA ALA A 116 -18.34 5.05 -22.82
C ALA A 116 -17.54 3.78 -22.48
N GLY A 117 -17.39 3.50 -21.18
CA GLY A 117 -16.44 2.51 -20.71
C GLY A 117 -14.99 2.98 -20.84
N ALA A 118 -14.06 2.26 -20.23
CA ALA A 118 -12.63 2.51 -20.37
C ALA A 118 -11.83 1.23 -20.25
N ARG A 119 -10.67 1.21 -20.90
CA ARG A 119 -9.62 0.21 -20.68
C ARG A 119 -8.45 0.86 -19.97
N TRP A 120 -8.08 0.29 -18.85
CA TRP A 120 -6.97 0.73 -18.01
C TRP A 120 -5.85 -0.28 -18.14
N LEU A 121 -4.63 0.15 -18.48
CA LEU A 121 -3.50 -0.75 -18.69
C LEU A 121 -2.36 -0.36 -17.76
N ILE A 122 -1.95 -1.27 -16.89
CA ILE A 122 -0.74 -1.13 -16.08
C ILE A 122 0.40 -1.84 -16.80
N ASN A 123 1.55 -1.18 -16.93
CA ASN A 123 2.73 -1.71 -17.60
C ASN A 123 3.52 -2.66 -16.67
N LYS A 124 2.83 -3.66 -16.15
CA LYS A 124 3.34 -4.77 -15.34
C LYS A 124 2.62 -6.07 -15.73
N PRO A 125 3.29 -7.22 -15.66
CA PRO A 125 2.65 -8.51 -15.87
C PRO A 125 1.63 -8.82 -14.77
N ILE A 126 0.61 -9.62 -15.09
CA ILE A 126 -0.46 -9.91 -14.13
C ILE A 126 0.08 -10.64 -12.90
N ALA A 127 1.09 -11.48 -13.09
CA ALA A 127 1.76 -12.23 -12.02
C ALA A 127 2.38 -11.33 -10.93
N GLU A 128 2.80 -10.10 -11.27
CA GLU A 128 3.31 -9.13 -10.29
C GLU A 128 2.21 -8.39 -9.56
N LEU A 129 0.98 -8.43 -10.08
CA LEU A 129 -0.16 -7.69 -9.57
C LEU A 129 -1.22 -8.60 -8.91
N LEU A 130 -1.04 -9.92 -8.94
CA LEU A 130 -1.97 -10.85 -8.30
C LEU A 130 -2.14 -10.50 -6.82
N ASP A 131 -3.39 -10.56 -6.36
CA ASP A 131 -3.83 -10.26 -4.99
C ASP A 131 -3.64 -8.80 -4.53
N HIS A 132 -3.06 -7.93 -5.37
CA HIS A 132 -3.06 -6.50 -5.13
C HIS A 132 -4.45 -5.91 -5.32
N LYS A 133 -4.73 -4.82 -4.60
CA LYS A 133 -5.97 -4.05 -4.73
C LYS A 133 -5.76 -2.88 -5.68
N VAL A 134 -6.69 -2.67 -6.59
CA VAL A 134 -6.69 -1.50 -7.47
C VAL A 134 -7.98 -0.70 -7.26
N LYS A 135 -7.83 0.62 -7.29
CA LYS A 135 -8.93 1.59 -7.23
C LYS A 135 -8.61 2.77 -8.16
N ILE A 136 -9.61 3.36 -8.79
CA ILE A 136 -9.45 4.59 -9.56
C ILE A 136 -10.45 5.63 -9.08
N VAL A 137 -9.94 6.78 -8.65
CA VAL A 137 -10.74 7.93 -8.21
C VAL A 137 -10.57 9.06 -9.22
N ALA A 138 -11.68 9.66 -9.63
CA ALA A 138 -11.70 10.78 -10.56
C ALA A 138 -12.06 12.09 -9.84
N TYR A 139 -11.37 13.17 -10.18
CA TYR A 139 -11.55 14.51 -9.63
C TYR A 139 -11.85 15.50 -10.76
N HIS A 140 -12.98 16.20 -10.67
CA HIS A 140 -13.34 17.24 -11.63
C HIS A 140 -12.63 18.55 -11.30
N GLN A 141 -11.99 19.16 -12.32
CA GLN A 141 -11.19 20.36 -12.14
C GLN A 141 -11.99 21.53 -11.56
N ASP A 142 -13.17 21.82 -12.15
CA ASP A 142 -13.86 23.07 -11.89
C ASP A 142 -14.80 23.01 -10.68
N THR A 143 -15.37 21.83 -10.41
CA THR A 143 -16.35 21.66 -9.32
C THR A 143 -15.75 20.98 -8.09
N GLY A 144 -14.56 20.39 -8.21
CA GLY A 144 -13.99 19.55 -7.16
C GLY A 144 -14.79 18.26 -6.91
N MET A 145 -15.71 17.90 -7.80
CA MET A 145 -16.49 16.67 -7.70
C MET A 145 -15.56 15.46 -7.71
N VAL A 146 -15.81 14.52 -6.79
CA VAL A 146 -15.08 13.27 -6.67
C VAL A 146 -16.00 12.12 -7.04
N LEU A 147 -15.50 11.19 -7.86
CA LEU A 147 -16.21 10.00 -8.30
C LEU A 147 -15.29 8.78 -8.18
N GLU A 148 -15.84 7.66 -7.74
CA GLU A 148 -15.13 6.39 -7.76
C GLU A 148 -15.38 5.72 -9.12
N GLU A 149 -14.44 5.90 -10.04
CA GLU A 149 -14.56 5.42 -11.43
C GLU A 149 -14.36 3.90 -11.52
N LEU A 150 -13.35 3.39 -10.83
CA LEU A 150 -13.17 1.95 -10.63
C LEU A 150 -13.21 1.68 -9.13
N PRO A 151 -14.23 0.98 -8.62
CA PRO A 151 -14.29 0.64 -7.22
C PRO A 151 -13.15 -0.28 -6.81
N GLU A 152 -12.80 -0.27 -5.52
CA GLU A 152 -11.73 -1.12 -5.01
C GLU A 152 -11.99 -2.59 -5.36
N MET A 153 -11.07 -3.19 -6.09
CA MET A 153 -11.16 -4.58 -6.52
C MET A 153 -9.81 -5.28 -6.42
N ILE A 154 -9.86 -6.59 -6.18
CA ILE A 154 -8.66 -7.44 -6.15
C ILE A 154 -8.32 -7.87 -7.57
N ILE A 155 -7.04 -7.74 -7.93
CA ILE A 155 -6.51 -8.19 -9.20
C ILE A 155 -6.35 -9.71 -9.16
N THR A 156 -7.09 -10.39 -10.03
CA THR A 156 -7.08 -11.85 -10.20
C THR A 156 -7.11 -12.16 -11.70
N GLU A 157 -6.85 -13.41 -12.06
CA GLU A 157 -6.94 -13.88 -13.46
C GLU A 157 -8.35 -13.71 -14.08
N HIS A 158 -9.38 -13.53 -13.27
CA HIS A 158 -10.76 -13.31 -13.73
C HIS A 158 -11.12 -11.84 -13.88
N THR A 159 -10.43 -10.96 -13.15
CA THR A 159 -10.75 -9.54 -13.08
C THR A 159 -9.82 -8.68 -13.93
N ALA A 160 -8.68 -9.24 -14.34
CA ALA A 160 -7.70 -8.59 -15.19
C ALA A 160 -7.23 -9.51 -16.31
N ILE A 161 -6.81 -8.91 -17.42
CA ILE A 161 -6.32 -9.65 -18.60
C ILE A 161 -4.87 -9.27 -18.86
N GLU A 162 -3.99 -10.25 -18.97
CA GLU A 162 -2.64 -10.01 -19.45
C GLU A 162 -2.63 -9.79 -20.97
N ILE A 163 -1.98 -8.72 -21.40
CA ILE A 163 -1.80 -8.36 -22.81
C ILE A 163 -0.31 -8.40 -23.12
N ASN A 164 0.06 -9.33 -24.00
CA ASN A 164 1.40 -9.46 -24.52
C ASN A 164 1.47 -8.80 -25.91
N ARG A 165 2.19 -7.67 -26.01
CA ARG A 165 2.41 -6.99 -27.30
C ARG A 165 3.86 -7.13 -27.72
N LEU A 166 4.08 -7.76 -28.86
CA LEU A 166 5.39 -7.77 -29.51
C LEU A 166 5.70 -6.37 -30.05
N VAL A 167 6.74 -5.72 -29.51
CA VAL A 167 7.22 -4.43 -30.01
C VAL A 167 8.36 -4.69 -30.99
N VAL A 168 8.02 -4.68 -32.28
CA VAL A 168 8.92 -5.02 -33.39
C VAL A 168 10.16 -4.11 -33.46
N SER A 169 10.09 -2.88 -32.93
CA SER A 169 11.17 -1.91 -32.98
C SER A 169 12.23 -2.03 -31.86
N VAL A 170 11.94 -2.76 -30.77
CA VAL A 170 12.84 -2.85 -29.59
C VAL A 170 13.24 -4.29 -29.25
N GLY A 171 12.75 -5.29 -29.99
CA GLY A 171 13.13 -6.69 -29.77
C GLY A 171 12.66 -7.26 -28.43
N GLY A 172 11.66 -6.64 -27.80
CA GLY A 172 11.08 -7.06 -26.51
C GLY A 172 9.57 -7.18 -26.58
N ALA A 173 9.02 -8.16 -25.87
CA ALA A 173 7.59 -8.21 -25.57
C ALA A 173 7.32 -7.25 -24.41
N VAL A 174 6.31 -6.39 -24.57
CA VAL A 174 5.80 -5.58 -23.46
C VAL A 174 4.55 -6.27 -22.94
N THR A 175 4.59 -6.68 -21.67
CA THR A 175 3.49 -7.32 -20.97
C THR A 175 2.77 -6.28 -20.13
N LYS A 176 1.45 -6.15 -20.33
CA LYS A 176 0.59 -5.22 -19.60
C LYS A 176 -0.57 -5.97 -18.95
N THR A 177 -1.07 -5.44 -17.84
CA THR A 177 -2.30 -5.92 -17.20
C THR A 177 -3.43 -4.95 -17.50
N GLN A 178 -4.52 -5.44 -18.09
CA GLN A 178 -5.68 -4.65 -18.48
C GLN A 178 -6.88 -4.87 -17.55
N PHE A 179 -7.56 -3.77 -17.22
CA PHE A 179 -8.86 -3.73 -16.55
C PHE A 179 -9.86 -2.97 -17.42
N VAL A 180 -11.15 -3.23 -17.22
CA VAL A 180 -12.22 -2.54 -17.92
C VAL A 180 -13.17 -1.94 -16.88
N SER A 181 -13.60 -0.71 -17.08
CA SER A 181 -14.67 -0.08 -16.29
C SER A 181 -15.83 0.35 -17.20
N GLU A 182 -17.00 0.56 -16.61
CA GLU A 182 -18.19 1.11 -17.26
C GLU A 182 -18.21 2.65 -17.26
N MET A 183 -17.03 3.27 -17.39
CA MET A 183 -16.82 4.72 -17.31
C MET A 183 -17.95 5.56 -17.90
N ALA A 184 -18.50 6.43 -17.06
CA ALA A 184 -19.57 7.36 -17.40
C ALA A 184 -19.37 8.67 -16.66
N MET A 185 -18.96 9.71 -17.38
CA MET A 185 -18.59 10.98 -16.78
C MET A 185 -19.82 11.89 -16.66
N PRO A 186 -20.17 12.39 -15.47
CA PRO A 186 -21.42 13.14 -15.28
C PRO A 186 -21.34 14.59 -15.76
N LEU A 187 -20.14 15.17 -15.80
CA LEU A 187 -19.92 16.57 -16.17
C LEU A 187 -18.84 16.68 -17.26
N ALA A 188 -19.03 17.64 -18.14
CA ALA A 188 -18.02 18.06 -19.11
C ALA A 188 -16.89 18.81 -18.39
N GLY A 189 -15.71 18.81 -19.00
CA GLY A 189 -14.51 19.46 -18.45
C GLY A 189 -13.35 18.48 -18.26
N LYS A 190 -12.34 18.93 -17.52
CA LYS A 190 -11.16 18.09 -17.25
C LYS A 190 -11.34 17.28 -15.98
N TRP A 191 -10.92 16.03 -16.08
CA TRP A 191 -10.98 15.08 -14.99
C TRP A 191 -9.60 14.45 -14.78
N LEU A 192 -9.10 14.55 -13.54
CA LEU A 192 -7.91 13.85 -13.08
C LEU A 192 -8.33 12.48 -12.56
N PHE A 193 -7.81 11.42 -13.14
CA PHE A 193 -8.00 10.05 -12.67
C PHE A 193 -6.73 9.60 -11.95
N GLN A 194 -6.86 9.35 -10.65
CA GLN A 194 -5.80 8.84 -9.80
C GLN A 194 -5.99 7.34 -9.61
N MET A 195 -5.00 6.56 -10.03
CA MET A 195 -4.94 5.14 -9.75
C MET A 195 -4.27 4.91 -8.41
N GLU A 196 -4.87 4.06 -7.60
CA GLU A 196 -4.32 3.59 -6.33
C GLU A 196 -4.06 2.09 -6.43
N LEU A 197 -2.89 1.66 -5.94
CA LEU A 197 -2.54 0.26 -5.72
C LEU A 197 -2.31 0.05 -4.22
N ASP A 198 -3.08 -0.86 -3.62
CA ASP A 198 -3.11 -1.13 -2.17
C ASP A 198 -3.32 0.13 -1.31
N GLY A 199 -4.12 1.08 -1.82
CA GLY A 199 -4.39 2.36 -1.16
C GLY A 199 -3.25 3.37 -1.24
N ALA A 200 -2.15 3.06 -1.94
CA ALA A 200 -1.08 4.00 -2.24
C ALA A 200 -1.28 4.61 -3.64
N PRO A 201 -1.05 5.92 -3.83
CA PRO A 201 -1.13 6.55 -5.14
C PRO A 201 -0.08 5.96 -6.09
N PHE A 202 -0.53 5.39 -7.20
CA PHE A 202 0.33 4.78 -8.22
C PHE A 202 0.67 5.76 -9.34
N GLY A 203 -0.30 6.54 -9.77
CA GLY A 203 -0.13 7.54 -10.82
C GLY A 203 -1.45 8.22 -11.18
N GLU A 204 -1.35 9.21 -12.07
CA GLU A 204 -2.47 10.05 -12.46
C GLU A 204 -2.50 10.27 -13.97
N VAL A 205 -3.71 10.42 -14.52
CA VAL A 205 -3.95 10.81 -15.91
C VAL A 205 -5.03 11.88 -15.96
N VAL A 206 -5.00 12.76 -16.96
CA VAL A 206 -6.02 13.82 -17.11
C VAL A 206 -6.75 13.64 -18.42
N LEU A 207 -8.06 13.41 -18.37
CA LEU A 207 -8.90 13.32 -19.57
C LEU A 207 -9.76 14.57 -19.72
N ASN A 208 -10.05 14.91 -20.98
CA ASN A 208 -11.00 15.97 -21.32
C ASN A 208 -12.33 15.34 -21.74
N VAL A 209 -13.40 15.69 -21.04
CA VAL A 209 -14.77 15.25 -21.31
C VAL A 209 -15.50 16.38 -22.01
N GLN A 210 -16.06 16.09 -23.19
CA GLN A 210 -16.84 17.04 -23.96
C GLN A 210 -18.26 17.16 -23.39
N ASP A 211 -18.87 18.32 -23.59
CA ASP A 211 -20.27 18.49 -23.30
C ASP A 211 -21.12 17.71 -24.31
N GLY A 212 -22.23 17.16 -23.83
CA GLY A 212 -23.18 16.46 -24.69
C GLY A 212 -24.13 17.48 -25.32
N GLU A 213 -24.24 17.46 -26.64
CA GLU A 213 -25.40 18.06 -27.34
C GLU A 213 -26.70 17.33 -27.00
#